data_AF-A0A8H6XGF5-F1
#
_entry.id   AF-A0A8H6XGF5-F1
#
_cell.length_a   1.000
_cell.length_b   1.000
_cell.length_c   1.000
_cell.angle_alpha   90.00
_cell.angle_beta   90.00
_cell.angle_gamma   90.00
#
_symmetry.space_group_name_H-M   'P 1'
#
loop_
_entity.id
_entity.type
_entity.pdbx_description
1 polymer ?
#
loop_
_entity_poly.entity_id
_entity_poly.type
_entity_poly.pdbx_seq_one_letter_code
_entity_poly.pdbx_strand_id
1 'polypeptide(L)'
;MMSAREHALRKAHEDDALMRVKDTLNTIFVQSTGAQGGDVHRVFNLVEKDSNNCDTVIFISNLRYDLPSHTVICDGYVLPLTKKLLDNIQNPFGKLVQTNTMRSIPASKVEIEAWKRLLPALVERCRSWTHTEKCEYALQGRVPLSVEMERDPLCSCGKGEDVDGMHRVAEWTKLAPFAVRVAFSPLFAVSYLEKVGRDPAAGRCFVCRGKGKPKMMKCACGKVRYCSKDCQRKDWKAHKPKCNFNQAVVNV
;
A
#
# COMPACT_ATOMS: atom_id res chain seq x y z
N MET A 1 7.86 -1.20 -3.59
CA MET A 1 7.23 -0.40 -2.52
C MET A 1 8.14 -0.32 -1.30
N MET A 2 8.51 -1.45 -0.69
CA MET A 2 9.33 -1.45 0.52
C MET A 2 10.84 -1.35 0.29
N SER A 3 11.55 -0.77 1.26
CA SER A 3 13.01 -0.84 1.37
C SER A 3 13.48 -2.15 2.01
N ALA A 4 14.78 -2.44 1.93
CA ALA A 4 15.39 -3.58 2.61
C ALA A 4 15.25 -3.46 4.14
N ARG A 5 15.26 -2.24 4.69
CA ARG A 5 15.00 -1.96 6.10
C ARG A 5 13.58 -2.39 6.47
N GLU A 6 12.59 -1.92 5.71
CA GLU A 6 11.18 -2.24 5.92
C GLU A 6 10.90 -3.75 5.78
N HIS A 7 11.55 -4.42 4.83
CA HIS A 7 11.47 -5.88 4.74
C HIS A 7 12.07 -6.60 5.95
N ALA A 8 13.16 -6.09 6.52
CA ALA A 8 13.78 -6.66 7.72
C ALA A 8 12.86 -6.47 8.94
N LEU A 9 12.34 -5.27 9.14
CA LEU A 9 11.38 -4.94 10.19
C LEU A 9 10.12 -5.81 10.12
N ARG A 10 9.56 -5.96 8.92
CA ARG A 10 8.39 -6.81 8.68
C ARG A 10 8.66 -8.27 9.07
N LYS A 11 9.86 -8.77 8.74
CA LYS A 11 10.28 -10.14 9.08
C LYS A 11 10.52 -10.30 10.58
N ALA A 12 11.01 -9.26 11.25
CA ALA A 12 11.21 -9.23 12.69
C ALA A 12 9.91 -9.01 13.48
N HIS A 13 8.77 -8.80 12.81
CA HIS A 13 7.49 -8.43 13.40
C HIS A 13 7.54 -7.13 14.23
N GLU A 14 8.46 -6.24 13.90
CA GLU A 14 8.55 -4.91 14.52
C GLU A 14 7.38 -4.03 14.07
N ASP A 15 6.98 -3.10 14.94
CA ASP A 15 5.86 -2.18 14.69
C ASP A 15 6.38 -0.82 14.21
N ASP A 16 6.73 -0.75 12.92
CA ASP A 16 7.09 0.50 12.23
C ASP A 16 5.86 1.07 11.50
N ALA A 17 5.47 2.29 11.85
CA ALA A 17 4.25 2.93 11.37
C ALA A 17 4.20 3.02 9.84
N LEU A 18 5.27 3.49 9.20
CA LEU A 18 5.32 3.71 7.76
C LEU A 18 5.33 2.39 7.00
N MET A 19 6.08 1.40 7.48
CA MET A 19 6.09 0.05 6.95
C MET A 19 4.69 -0.56 6.96
N ARG A 20 3.95 -0.40 8.07
CA ARG A 20 2.59 -0.93 8.20
C ARG A 20 1.59 -0.22 7.28
N VAL A 21 1.65 1.11 7.20
CA VAL A 21 0.87 1.88 6.21
C VAL A 21 1.15 1.41 4.78
N LYS A 22 2.42 1.15 4.42
CA LYS A 22 2.80 0.57 3.12
C LYS A 22 2.20 -0.81 2.89
N ASP A 23 2.20 -1.68 3.90
CA ASP A 23 1.58 -3.01 3.81
C ASP A 23 0.06 -2.93 3.61
N THR A 24 -0.60 -2.02 4.33
CA THR A 24 -2.04 -1.78 4.18
C THR A 24 -2.37 -1.20 2.81
N LEU A 25 -1.59 -0.23 2.31
CA LEU A 25 -1.71 0.25 0.92
C LEU A 25 -1.55 -0.89 -0.08
N ASN A 26 -0.49 -1.69 0.05
CA ASN A 26 -0.28 -2.83 -0.84
C ASN A 26 -1.47 -3.81 -0.82
N THR A 27 -2.06 -4.06 0.35
CA THR A 27 -3.25 -4.89 0.51
C THR A 27 -4.44 -4.31 -0.24
N ILE A 28 -4.73 -3.01 -0.06
CA ILE A 28 -5.82 -2.31 -0.76
C ILE A 28 -5.63 -2.40 -2.28
N PHE A 29 -4.43 -2.15 -2.80
CA PHE A 29 -4.15 -2.21 -4.25
C PHE A 29 -4.32 -3.62 -4.84
N VAL A 30 -3.81 -4.64 -4.15
CA VAL A 30 -3.91 -6.03 -4.62
C VAL A 30 -5.35 -6.53 -4.57
N GLN A 31 -6.07 -6.25 -3.48
CA GLN A 31 -7.42 -6.77 -3.28
C GLN A 31 -8.47 -6.01 -4.08
N SER A 32 -8.26 -4.73 -4.38
CA SER A 32 -9.15 -3.96 -5.27
C SER A 32 -9.06 -4.35 -6.74
N THR A 33 -8.03 -5.11 -7.13
CA THR A 33 -7.84 -5.57 -8.52
C THR A 33 -8.06 -7.06 -8.70
N GLY A 34 -8.09 -7.84 -7.62
CA GLY A 34 -8.08 -9.31 -7.71
C GLY A 34 -6.79 -9.87 -8.32
N ALA A 35 -5.71 -9.07 -8.41
CA ALA A 35 -4.49 -9.41 -9.14
C ALA A 35 -3.76 -10.67 -8.62
N GLN A 36 -4.06 -11.12 -7.41
CA GLN A 36 -3.52 -12.35 -6.82
C GLN A 36 -4.49 -13.54 -6.87
N GLY A 37 -5.52 -13.50 -7.72
CA GLY A 37 -6.45 -14.61 -7.93
C GLY A 37 -7.49 -14.79 -6.83
N GLY A 38 -7.83 -13.71 -6.11
CA GLY A 38 -8.89 -13.67 -5.10
C GLY A 38 -10.01 -12.72 -5.47
N ASP A 39 -11.05 -12.69 -4.64
CA ASP A 39 -12.21 -11.80 -4.82
C ASP A 39 -11.79 -10.32 -4.84
N VAL A 40 -12.50 -9.55 -5.66
CA VAL A 40 -12.31 -8.11 -5.76
C VAL A 40 -13.01 -7.43 -4.59
N HIS A 41 -12.24 -6.78 -3.72
CA HIS A 41 -12.77 -6.00 -2.60
C HIS A 41 -12.63 -4.51 -2.88
N ARG A 42 -13.74 -3.77 -2.77
CA ARG A 42 -13.77 -2.32 -2.99
C ARG A 42 -14.08 -1.52 -1.73
N VAL A 43 -14.32 -2.18 -0.61
CA VAL A 43 -14.62 -1.55 0.66
C VAL A 43 -13.70 -2.16 1.71
N PHE A 44 -13.01 -1.33 2.46
CA PHE A 44 -12.06 -1.74 3.49
C PHE A 44 -12.32 -0.96 4.77
N ASN A 45 -12.06 -1.56 5.92
CA ASN A 45 -12.03 -0.87 7.20
C ASN A 45 -10.76 -1.22 7.97
N LEU A 46 -10.17 -0.21 8.61
CA LEU A 46 -9.01 -0.40 9.48
C LEU A 46 -9.50 -0.76 10.88
N VAL A 47 -9.17 -1.97 11.34
CA VAL A 47 -9.61 -2.50 12.64
C VAL A 47 -8.43 -2.52 13.60
N GLU A 48 -8.56 -1.80 14.71
CA GLU A 48 -7.56 -1.78 15.77
C GLU A 48 -7.53 -3.12 16.49
N LYS A 49 -6.36 -3.76 16.55
CA LYS A 49 -6.23 -5.16 16.97
C LYS A 49 -6.72 -5.46 18.39
N ASP A 50 -6.56 -4.51 19.31
CA ASP A 50 -6.79 -4.76 20.75
C ASP A 50 -8.24 -4.47 21.14
N SER A 51 -8.82 -3.37 20.66
CA SER A 51 -10.21 -2.98 20.93
C SER A 51 -11.21 -3.56 19.94
N ASN A 52 -10.75 -4.10 18.81
CA ASN A 52 -11.58 -4.48 17.67
C ASN A 52 -12.46 -3.32 17.13
N ASN A 53 -12.07 -2.08 17.43
CA ASN A 53 -12.77 -0.89 16.97
C ASN A 53 -12.28 -0.46 15.57
N CYS A 54 -13.15 0.17 14.79
CA CYS A 54 -12.80 0.73 13.50
C CYS A 54 -13.54 2.05 13.27
N ASP A 55 -12.80 3.08 12.84
CA ASP A 55 -13.38 4.38 12.55
C ASP A 55 -13.04 4.92 11.16
N THR A 56 -12.32 4.14 10.35
CA THR A 56 -11.87 4.56 9.03
C THR A 56 -12.31 3.54 8.01
N VAL A 57 -13.30 3.91 7.18
CA VAL A 57 -13.79 3.08 6.08
C VAL A 57 -13.34 3.68 4.76
N ILE A 58 -12.82 2.83 3.88
CA ILE A 58 -12.21 3.21 2.61
C ILE A 58 -13.00 2.54 1.48
N PHE A 59 -13.41 3.33 0.49
CA PHE A 59 -14.10 2.88 -0.71
C PHE A 59 -13.19 3.09 -1.92
N ILE A 60 -12.94 2.04 -2.70
CA ILE A 60 -12.14 2.11 -3.91
C ILE A 60 -13.07 2.14 -5.11
N SER A 61 -13.15 3.31 -5.74
CA SER A 61 -13.96 3.51 -6.93
C SER A 61 -13.29 2.89 -8.14
N ASN A 62 -12.08 3.34 -8.48
CA ASN A 62 -11.33 2.91 -9.67
C ASN A 62 -9.82 2.95 -9.42
N LEU A 63 -9.07 2.24 -10.27
CA LEU A 63 -7.64 2.46 -10.42
C LEU A 63 -7.38 3.37 -11.63
N ARG A 64 -6.49 4.34 -11.47
CA ARG A 64 -6.09 5.28 -12.52
C ARG A 64 -4.58 5.27 -12.67
N TYR A 65 -4.11 5.53 -13.89
CA TYR A 65 -2.69 5.79 -14.12
C TYR A 65 -2.42 7.29 -13.91
N ASP A 66 -1.54 7.58 -12.96
CA ASP A 66 -1.00 8.92 -12.73
C ASP A 66 0.19 9.11 -13.68
N LEU A 67 -0.11 9.73 -14.84
CA LEU A 67 0.83 9.98 -15.92
C LEU A 67 2.08 10.75 -15.43
N PRO A 68 1.96 11.92 -14.76
CA PRO A 68 3.12 12.66 -14.24
C PRO A 68 4.02 11.84 -13.32
N SER A 69 3.44 11.01 -12.44
CA SER A 69 4.22 10.23 -11.47
C SER A 69 4.58 8.83 -11.97
N HIS A 70 4.19 8.46 -13.19
CA HIS A 70 4.36 7.13 -13.77
C HIS A 70 3.92 5.98 -12.83
N THR A 71 2.86 6.20 -12.05
CA THR A 71 2.37 5.24 -11.05
C THR A 71 0.87 4.98 -11.21
N VAL A 72 0.36 4.00 -10.49
CA VAL A 72 -1.07 3.74 -10.38
C VAL A 72 -1.57 4.36 -9.08
N ILE A 73 -2.76 4.95 -9.11
CA ILE A 73 -3.46 5.47 -7.93
C ILE A 73 -4.82 4.77 -7.79
N CYS A 74 -5.27 4.57 -6.56
CA CYS A 74 -6.65 4.24 -6.28
C CYS A 74 -7.42 5.52 -6.02
N ASP A 75 -8.36 5.84 -6.91
CA ASP A 75 -9.35 6.90 -6.76
C ASP A 75 -10.51 6.36 -5.94
N GLY A 76 -10.83 7.03 -4.84
CA GLY A 76 -11.75 6.49 -3.86
C GLY A 76 -12.27 7.52 -2.88
N TYR A 77 -12.83 7.02 -1.81
CA TYR A 77 -13.48 7.81 -0.77
C TYR A 77 -13.09 7.27 0.60
N VAL A 78 -12.99 8.17 1.58
CA VAL A 78 -12.85 7.80 2.98
C VAL A 78 -14.08 8.29 3.74
N LEU A 79 -14.58 7.44 4.64
CA LEU A 79 -15.67 7.75 5.55
C LEU A 79 -15.15 7.59 6.98
N PRO A 80 -14.77 8.70 7.63
CA PRO A 80 -14.43 8.72 9.05
C PRO A 80 -15.70 8.51 9.89
N LEU A 81 -15.77 7.42 10.64
CA LEU A 81 -16.89 7.12 11.52
C LEU A 81 -16.68 7.84 12.86
N THR A 82 -17.77 8.47 13.30
CA THR A 82 -17.90 9.03 14.66
C THR A 82 -19.19 8.49 15.24
N LYS A 83 -19.33 8.45 16.58
CA LYS A 83 -20.58 8.00 17.22
C LYS A 83 -21.82 8.69 16.64
N LYS A 84 -21.77 10.03 16.60
CA LYS A 84 -22.84 10.88 16.04
C LYS A 84 -23.15 10.55 14.58
N LEU A 85 -22.13 10.28 13.76
CA LEU A 85 -22.36 9.91 12.37
C LEU A 85 -23.02 8.53 12.28
N LEU A 86 -22.51 7.54 13.00
CA LEU A 86 -23.05 6.18 13.00
C LEU A 86 -24.52 6.15 13.42
N ASP A 87 -24.93 6.97 14.39
CA ASP A 87 -26.34 7.11 14.78
C ASP A 87 -27.21 7.57 13.59
N ASN A 88 -26.68 8.45 12.74
CA ASN A 88 -27.39 8.96 11.56
C ASN A 88 -27.40 7.97 10.38
N ILE A 89 -26.35 7.14 10.25
CA ILE A 89 -26.16 6.24 9.09
C ILE A 89 -26.30 4.75 9.47
N GLN A 90 -26.87 4.43 10.63
CA GLN A 90 -26.92 3.06 11.15
C GLN A 90 -27.52 2.07 10.14
N ASN A 91 -28.63 2.45 9.50
CA ASN A 91 -29.31 1.60 8.51
C ASN A 91 -28.47 1.36 7.24
N PRO A 92 -28.01 2.39 6.49
CA PRO A 92 -27.18 2.16 5.32
C PRO A 92 -25.83 1.52 5.64
N PHE A 93 -25.22 1.86 6.79
CA PHE A 93 -23.97 1.24 7.23
C PHE A 93 -24.16 -0.24 7.60
N GLY A 94 -25.23 -0.58 8.33
CA GLY A 94 -25.57 -1.96 8.65
C GLY A 94 -25.76 -2.83 7.41
N LYS A 95 -26.39 -2.30 6.36
CA LYS A 95 -26.50 -3.00 5.06
C LYS A 95 -25.13 -3.28 4.46
N LEU A 96 -24.23 -2.29 4.45
CA LEU A 96 -22.87 -2.43 3.92
C LEU A 96 -22.07 -3.54 4.64
N VAL A 97 -22.28 -3.70 5.95
CA VAL A 97 -21.66 -4.77 6.74
C VAL A 97 -22.28 -6.13 6.39
N GLN A 98 -23.61 -6.20 6.26
CA GLN A 98 -24.34 -7.43 5.97
C GLN A 98 -24.08 -8.00 4.57
N THR A 99 -23.80 -7.14 3.58
CA THR A 99 -23.48 -7.59 2.21
C THR A 99 -22.11 -8.28 2.10
N ASN A 100 -21.33 -8.36 3.19
CA ASN A 100 -19.99 -8.98 3.24
C ASN A 100 -19.02 -8.44 2.17
N THR A 101 -19.27 -7.22 1.68
CA THR A 101 -18.43 -6.53 0.68
C THR A 101 -17.25 -5.82 1.32
N MET A 102 -17.29 -5.63 2.64
CA MET A 102 -16.28 -4.92 3.41
C MET A 102 -15.19 -5.87 3.91
N ARG A 103 -13.94 -5.50 3.65
CA ARG A 103 -12.76 -6.25 4.09
C ARG A 103 -12.07 -5.56 5.26
N SER A 104 -12.06 -6.24 6.41
CA SER A 104 -11.30 -5.80 7.58
C SER A 104 -9.79 -6.00 7.40
N ILE A 105 -9.03 -4.93 7.63
CA ILE A 105 -7.57 -4.93 7.68
C ILE A 105 -7.15 -4.68 9.13
N PRO A 106 -6.58 -5.69 9.83
CA PRO A 106 -6.09 -5.50 11.19
C PRO A 106 -4.88 -4.57 11.24
N ALA A 107 -4.96 -3.50 12.03
CA ALA A 107 -3.95 -2.46 12.15
C ALA A 107 -3.56 -2.23 13.62
N SER A 108 -2.31 -1.86 13.89
CA SER A 108 -1.92 -1.42 15.24
C SER A 108 -2.41 -0.01 15.52
N LYS A 109 -2.47 0.39 16.79
CA LYS A 109 -2.80 1.77 17.17
C LYS A 109 -1.89 2.79 16.47
N VAL A 110 -0.59 2.53 16.45
CA VAL A 110 0.41 3.40 15.80
C VAL A 110 0.14 3.53 14.29
N GLU A 111 -0.25 2.44 13.63
CA GLU A 111 -0.62 2.44 12.22
C GLU A 111 -1.90 3.27 11.96
N ILE A 112 -2.92 3.13 12.79
CA ILE A 112 -4.18 3.89 12.65
C ILE A 112 -3.93 5.39 12.81
N GLU A 113 -3.14 5.79 13.81
CA GLU A 113 -2.80 7.20 13.96
C GLU A 113 -1.96 7.72 12.78
N ALA A 114 -1.07 6.88 12.22
CA ALA A 114 -0.31 7.23 11.03
C ALA A 114 -1.20 7.42 9.80
N TRP A 115 -2.22 6.57 9.62
CA TRP A 115 -3.25 6.75 8.60
C TRP A 115 -3.99 8.07 8.77
N LYS A 116 -4.42 8.41 9.99
CA LYS A 116 -5.10 9.69 10.26
C LYS A 116 -4.24 10.91 9.98
N ARG A 117 -2.92 10.83 10.19
CA ARG A 117 -1.95 11.87 9.80
C ARG A 117 -1.77 11.95 8.28
N LEU A 118 -1.85 10.82 7.58
CA LEU A 118 -1.65 10.74 6.13
C LEU A 118 -2.88 11.18 5.33
N LEU A 119 -4.10 10.89 5.81
CA LEU A 119 -5.35 11.11 5.09
C LEU A 119 -5.53 12.56 4.57
N PRO A 120 -5.28 13.62 5.35
CA PRO A 120 -5.41 14.99 4.84
C PRO A 120 -4.58 15.24 3.57
N ALA A 121 -3.34 14.74 3.53
CA ALA A 121 -2.48 14.89 2.36
C ALA A 121 -3.02 14.13 1.14
N LEU A 122 -3.61 12.94 1.35
CA LEU A 122 -4.22 12.16 0.28
C LEU A 122 -5.51 12.78 -0.26
N VAL A 123 -6.27 13.47 0.59
CA VAL A 123 -7.47 14.22 0.22
C VAL A 123 -7.11 15.48 -0.56
N GLU A 124 -6.16 16.27 -0.06
CA GLU A 124 -5.73 17.51 -0.72
C GLU A 124 -5.15 17.27 -2.12
N ARG A 125 -4.54 16.09 -2.35
CA ARG A 125 -4.05 15.69 -3.68
C ARG A 125 -5.14 15.57 -4.74
N CYS A 126 -6.40 15.34 -4.37
CA CYS A 126 -7.51 15.19 -5.32
C CYS A 126 -8.60 16.26 -5.14
N ARG A 127 -8.34 17.29 -4.34
CA ARG A 127 -9.29 18.36 -4.07
C ARG A 127 -9.59 19.16 -5.34
N SER A 128 -10.88 19.25 -5.67
CA SER A 128 -11.44 20.15 -6.69
C SER A 128 -12.26 21.30 -6.07
N TRP A 129 -12.68 21.14 -4.82
CA TRP A 129 -13.43 22.13 -4.04
C TRP A 129 -12.51 23.15 -3.36
N THR A 130 -13.07 24.26 -2.88
CA THR A 130 -12.33 25.27 -2.10
C THR A 130 -12.65 25.17 -0.62
N HIS A 131 -11.64 25.38 0.23
CA HIS A 131 -11.87 25.57 1.66
C HIS A 131 -12.72 26.82 1.91
N THR A 132 -13.63 26.74 2.86
CA THR A 132 -14.45 27.88 3.28
C THR A 132 -13.78 28.64 4.43
N GLU A 133 -14.25 29.85 4.73
CA GLU A 133 -13.82 30.60 5.93
C GLU A 133 -14.10 29.84 7.25
N LYS A 134 -15.02 28.87 7.22
CA LYS A 134 -15.37 28.01 8.35
C LYS A 134 -14.53 26.73 8.40
N CYS A 135 -13.52 26.59 7.55
CA CYS A 135 -12.67 25.40 7.51
C CYS A 135 -12.00 25.18 8.87
N GLU A 136 -12.21 24.00 9.45
CA GLU A 136 -11.73 23.66 10.78
C GLU A 136 -10.20 23.61 10.85
N TYR A 137 -9.54 23.26 9.74
CA TYR A 137 -8.08 23.29 9.65
C TYR A 137 -7.52 24.70 9.85
N ALA A 138 -8.14 25.70 9.22
CA ALA A 138 -7.72 27.09 9.35
C ALA A 138 -8.08 27.65 10.73
N LEU A 139 -9.30 27.41 11.20
CA LEU A 139 -9.78 27.91 12.50
C LEU A 139 -9.00 27.33 13.68
N GLN A 140 -8.61 26.06 13.63
CA GLN A 140 -7.84 25.41 14.70
C GLN A 140 -6.32 25.49 14.47
N GLY A 141 -5.87 25.95 13.29
CA GLY A 141 -4.46 25.98 12.92
C GLY A 141 -3.78 24.60 12.93
N ARG A 142 -4.54 23.51 12.72
CA ARG A 142 -4.06 22.14 12.89
C ARG A 142 -4.56 21.19 11.81
N VAL A 143 -3.65 20.38 11.29
CA VAL A 143 -3.93 19.27 10.36
C VAL A 143 -3.14 18.03 10.81
N PRO A 144 -3.76 16.84 10.99
CA PRO A 144 -5.21 16.56 10.97
C PRO A 144 -5.97 17.17 12.15
N LEU A 145 -7.31 17.19 12.08
CA LEU A 145 -8.16 17.67 13.19
C LEU A 145 -8.11 16.78 14.43
N SER A 146 -7.78 15.50 14.29
CA SER A 146 -7.53 14.57 15.40
C SER A 146 -6.88 13.30 14.88
N VAL A 147 -6.19 12.56 15.74
CA VAL A 147 -5.73 11.19 15.50
C VAL A 147 -6.37 10.18 16.46
N GLU A 148 -7.24 10.65 17.36
CA GLU A 148 -7.92 9.80 18.34
C GLU A 148 -8.99 8.95 17.68
N MET A 149 -9.18 7.72 18.18
CA MET A 149 -10.23 6.81 17.72
C MET A 149 -11.63 7.47 17.79
N GLU A 150 -12.48 7.21 16.80
CA GLU A 150 -13.84 7.76 16.63
C GLU A 150 -13.90 9.29 16.47
N ARG A 151 -12.76 9.93 16.17
CA ARG A 151 -12.68 11.34 15.77
C ARG A 151 -12.30 11.47 14.30
N ASP A 152 -12.93 12.45 13.65
CA ASP A 152 -12.67 12.78 12.25
C ASP A 152 -11.33 13.52 12.10
N PRO A 153 -10.35 13.00 11.34
CA PRO A 153 -9.10 13.70 11.06
C PRO A 153 -9.27 14.79 9.98
N LEU A 154 -10.39 14.81 9.26
CA LEU A 154 -10.63 15.64 8.08
C LEU A 154 -11.46 16.89 8.41
N CYS A 155 -11.19 17.98 7.68
CA CYS A 155 -12.11 19.12 7.65
C CYS A 155 -13.42 18.74 6.95
N SER A 156 -14.49 19.48 7.22
CA SER A 156 -15.78 19.23 6.59
C SER A 156 -15.88 19.75 5.16
N CYS A 157 -14.93 20.57 4.70
CA CYS A 157 -15.01 21.23 3.38
C CYS A 157 -15.07 20.25 2.20
N GLY A 158 -14.53 19.03 2.34
CA GLY A 158 -14.55 18.01 1.29
C GLY A 158 -15.67 16.97 1.41
N LYS A 159 -16.55 17.09 2.40
CA LYS A 159 -17.61 16.09 2.63
C LYS A 159 -18.68 16.21 1.55
N GLY A 160 -18.94 15.12 0.85
CA GLY A 160 -19.92 15.09 -0.24
C GLY A 160 -19.46 15.78 -1.53
N GLU A 161 -18.21 16.26 -1.58
CA GLU A 161 -17.63 16.84 -2.79
C GLU A 161 -17.05 15.75 -3.70
N ASP A 162 -17.28 15.84 -5.01
CA ASP A 162 -16.86 14.86 -6.03
C ASP A 162 -17.30 13.40 -5.78
N VAL A 163 -18.46 13.19 -5.16
CA VAL A 163 -18.94 11.85 -4.76
C VAL A 163 -19.79 11.12 -5.79
N ASP A 164 -19.87 11.61 -7.04
CA ASP A 164 -20.64 10.98 -8.13
C ASP A 164 -20.28 9.51 -8.36
N GLY A 165 -19.02 9.15 -8.14
CA GLY A 165 -18.55 7.76 -8.24
C GLY A 165 -19.21 6.83 -7.22
N MET A 166 -19.62 7.34 -6.05
CA MET A 166 -20.34 6.57 -5.04
C MET A 166 -21.77 6.23 -5.45
N HIS A 167 -22.42 7.09 -6.24
CA HIS A 167 -23.79 6.85 -6.71
C HIS A 167 -23.91 5.69 -7.70
N ARG A 168 -22.78 5.20 -8.24
CA ARG A 168 -22.73 4.02 -9.12
C ARG A 168 -22.90 2.70 -8.38
N VAL A 169 -22.79 2.70 -7.06
CA VAL A 169 -22.96 1.52 -6.20
C VAL A 169 -24.09 1.83 -5.23
N ALA A 170 -25.20 1.09 -5.33
CA ALA A 170 -26.44 1.40 -4.63
C ALA A 170 -26.25 1.50 -3.10
N GLU A 171 -25.39 0.65 -2.55
CA GLU A 171 -25.04 0.58 -1.13
C GLU A 171 -24.26 1.82 -0.65
N TRP A 172 -23.52 2.48 -1.54
CA TRP A 172 -22.66 3.63 -1.20
C TRP A 172 -23.42 4.95 -1.30
N THR A 173 -24.50 5.02 -2.08
CA THR A 173 -25.28 6.24 -2.36
C THR A 173 -25.68 7.00 -1.11
N LYS A 174 -26.14 6.30 -0.05
CA LYS A 174 -26.58 6.95 1.20
C LYS A 174 -25.42 7.35 2.13
N LEU A 175 -24.21 6.89 1.85
CA LEU A 175 -22.99 7.23 2.58
C LEU A 175 -22.23 8.39 1.92
N ALA A 176 -22.47 8.61 0.62
CA ALA A 176 -21.79 9.62 -0.20
C ALA A 176 -21.74 11.02 0.42
N PRO A 177 -22.82 11.57 1.02
CA PRO A 177 -22.78 12.92 1.61
C PRO A 177 -21.80 13.09 2.78
N PHE A 178 -21.34 11.98 3.38
CA PHE A 178 -20.47 11.99 4.55
C PHE A 178 -19.03 11.58 4.22
N ALA A 179 -18.80 11.10 3.00
CA ALA A 179 -17.49 10.66 2.56
C ALA A 179 -16.70 11.83 1.94
N VAL A 180 -15.37 11.70 1.97
CA VAL A 180 -14.45 12.66 1.37
C VAL A 180 -13.66 11.93 0.29
N ARG A 181 -13.56 12.52 -0.90
CA ARG A 181 -12.77 11.95 -2.00
C ARG A 181 -11.28 11.93 -1.63
N VAL A 182 -10.60 10.83 -1.97
CA VAL A 182 -9.20 10.58 -1.64
C VAL A 182 -8.50 9.85 -2.77
N ALA A 183 -7.23 10.17 -3.02
CA ALA A 183 -6.38 9.46 -3.97
C ALA A 183 -5.25 8.72 -3.22
N PHE A 184 -5.35 7.39 -3.13
CA PHE A 184 -4.28 6.58 -2.56
C PHE A 184 -3.22 6.29 -3.62
N SER A 185 -1.96 6.55 -3.28
CA SER A 185 -0.80 6.20 -4.11
C SER A 185 0.10 5.22 -3.36
N PRO A 186 0.78 4.28 -4.04
CA PRO A 186 1.82 3.48 -3.42
C PRO A 186 2.91 4.39 -2.84
N LEU A 187 3.32 4.15 -1.60
CA LEU A 187 4.44 4.85 -0.99
C LEU A 187 5.72 4.08 -1.28
N PHE A 188 6.54 4.59 -2.19
CA PHE A 188 7.79 3.95 -2.59
C PHE A 188 8.92 4.32 -1.63
N ALA A 189 9.76 3.34 -1.32
CA ALA A 189 11.06 3.57 -0.72
C ALA A 189 11.93 4.42 -1.64
N VAL A 190 12.75 5.28 -1.03
CA VAL A 190 13.55 6.27 -1.72
C VAL A 190 14.92 5.67 -2.03
N SER A 191 15.16 5.27 -3.28
CA SER A 191 16.32 4.45 -3.65
C SER A 191 17.69 5.10 -3.45
N TYR A 192 17.76 6.43 -3.33
CA TYR A 192 19.00 7.14 -3.02
C TYR A 192 19.28 7.25 -1.51
N LEU A 193 18.28 7.04 -0.65
CA LEU A 193 18.43 7.01 0.83
C LEU A 193 18.44 5.59 1.37
N GLU A 194 17.69 4.70 0.73
CA GLU A 194 17.45 3.34 1.21
C GLU A 194 17.83 2.31 0.17
N LYS A 195 18.33 1.15 0.64
CA LYS A 195 18.51 0.00 -0.24
C LYS A 195 17.15 -0.53 -0.67
N VAL A 196 16.84 -0.42 -1.97
CA VAL A 196 15.61 -0.96 -2.56
C VAL A 196 15.95 -2.14 -3.46
N GLY A 197 15.08 -3.15 -3.46
CA GLY A 197 15.29 -4.37 -4.22
C GLY A 197 16.29 -5.33 -3.57
N ARG A 198 16.78 -6.28 -4.36
CA ARG A 198 17.74 -7.28 -3.87
C ARG A 198 19.12 -6.67 -3.89
N ASP A 199 19.88 -6.81 -2.80
CA ASP A 199 21.30 -6.46 -2.78
C ASP A 199 22.03 -7.17 -3.95
N PRO A 200 22.52 -6.42 -4.94
CA PRO A 200 23.24 -7.01 -6.07
C PRO A 200 24.51 -7.76 -5.63
N ALA A 201 25.10 -7.40 -4.48
CA ALA A 201 26.27 -8.03 -3.91
C ALA A 201 25.94 -9.34 -3.18
N ALA A 202 24.77 -9.43 -2.52
CA ALA A 202 24.29 -10.66 -1.90
C ALA A 202 24.01 -11.80 -2.90
N GLY A 203 24.05 -11.50 -4.21
CA GLY A 203 23.96 -12.39 -5.38
C GLY A 203 23.71 -13.85 -5.04
N ARG A 204 22.51 -14.36 -5.34
CA ARG A 204 22.11 -15.74 -5.02
C ARG A 204 22.62 -16.74 -6.04
N CYS A 205 22.77 -17.99 -5.62
CA CYS A 205 23.12 -19.09 -6.51
C CYS A 205 22.09 -19.23 -7.65
N PHE A 206 22.56 -19.37 -8.88
CA PHE A 206 21.72 -19.57 -10.06
C PHE A 206 20.86 -20.84 -9.93
N VAL A 207 21.41 -21.88 -9.30
CA VAL A 207 20.77 -23.20 -9.16
C VAL A 207 19.85 -23.29 -7.96
N CYS A 208 20.36 -23.04 -6.75
CA CYS A 208 19.61 -23.33 -5.51
C CYS A 208 19.04 -22.08 -4.82
N ARG A 209 19.30 -20.88 -5.37
CA ARG A 209 18.93 -19.57 -4.78
C ARG A 209 19.47 -19.32 -3.35
N GLY A 210 20.40 -20.17 -2.88
CA GLY A 210 21.08 -20.05 -1.59
C GLY A 210 22.17 -18.98 -1.57
N LYS A 211 22.65 -18.68 -0.35
CA LYS A 211 23.80 -17.80 -0.09
C LYS A 211 25.12 -18.52 -0.39
N GLY A 212 26.18 -17.75 -0.65
CA GLY A 212 27.52 -18.32 -0.88
C GLY A 212 28.07 -18.98 0.38
N LYS A 213 28.76 -20.12 0.22
CA LYS A 213 29.41 -20.84 1.33
C LYS A 213 30.90 -21.03 0.99
N PRO A 214 31.84 -20.18 1.44
CA PRO A 214 31.69 -18.98 2.30
C PRO A 214 31.37 -17.68 1.54
N LYS A 215 31.66 -17.62 0.24
CA LYS A 215 31.34 -16.47 -0.64
C LYS A 215 30.78 -16.96 -1.97
N MET A 216 30.04 -16.09 -2.66
CA MET A 216 29.44 -16.43 -3.95
C MET A 216 30.53 -16.48 -5.04
N MET A 217 30.58 -17.55 -5.82
CA MET A 217 31.51 -17.68 -6.95
C MET A 217 30.83 -17.19 -8.22
N LYS A 218 31.52 -16.37 -9.02
CA LYS A 218 31.05 -15.97 -10.35
C LYS A 218 31.68 -16.91 -11.40
N CYS A 219 30.91 -17.30 -12.41
CA CYS A 219 31.52 -17.90 -13.60
C CYS A 219 32.41 -16.84 -14.29
N ALA A 220 33.44 -17.27 -15.01
CA ALA A 220 34.36 -16.39 -15.72
C ALA A 220 33.66 -15.49 -16.75
N CYS A 221 32.50 -15.89 -17.29
CA CYS A 221 31.67 -15.05 -18.14
C CYS A 221 31.00 -13.86 -17.43
N GLY A 222 31.01 -13.83 -16.09
CA GLY A 222 30.36 -12.80 -15.26
C GLY A 222 28.83 -12.88 -15.18
N LYS A 223 28.17 -13.68 -16.04
CA LYS A 223 26.69 -13.72 -16.18
C LYS A 223 25.96 -14.52 -15.11
N VAL A 224 26.61 -15.52 -14.52
CA VAL A 224 26.00 -16.43 -13.52
C VAL A 224 26.88 -16.58 -12.28
N ARG A 225 26.24 -16.90 -11.15
CA ARG A 225 26.88 -17.04 -9.85
C ARG A 225 26.42 -18.30 -9.13
N TYR A 226 27.31 -18.96 -8.37
CA TYR A 226 27.05 -20.23 -7.70
C TYR A 226 27.53 -20.20 -6.25
N CYS A 227 26.75 -20.80 -5.34
CA CYS A 227 27.11 -20.87 -3.93
C CYS A 227 28.23 -21.89 -3.64
N SER A 228 28.42 -22.87 -4.53
CA SER A 228 29.43 -23.94 -4.43
C SER A 228 29.77 -24.49 -5.82
N LYS A 229 30.87 -25.25 -5.92
CA LYS A 229 31.29 -25.92 -7.16
C LYS A 229 30.26 -26.96 -7.60
N ASP A 230 29.54 -27.56 -6.66
CA ASP A 230 28.49 -28.55 -6.95
C ASP A 230 27.32 -27.92 -7.69
N CYS A 231 26.89 -26.73 -7.28
CA CYS A 231 25.87 -25.98 -8.01
C CYS A 231 26.37 -25.57 -9.40
N GLN A 232 27.64 -25.17 -9.54
CA GLN A 232 28.21 -24.87 -10.85
C GLN A 232 28.21 -26.11 -11.77
N ARG A 233 28.65 -27.28 -11.27
CA ARG A 233 28.66 -28.54 -12.02
C ARG A 233 27.26 -28.98 -12.42
N LYS A 234 26.29 -28.84 -11.52
CA LYS A 234 24.87 -29.18 -11.78
C LYS A 234 24.28 -28.36 -12.94
N ASP A 235 24.65 -27.07 -13.03
CA ASP A 235 24.20 -26.17 -14.10
C ASP A 235 25.01 -26.30 -15.41
N TRP A 236 26.21 -26.89 -15.34
CA TRP A 236 27.20 -26.81 -16.41
C TRP A 236 26.69 -27.29 -17.77
N LYS A 237 25.89 -28.37 -17.82
CA LYS A 237 25.33 -28.89 -19.07
C LYS A 237 24.47 -27.85 -19.80
N ALA A 238 23.68 -27.06 -19.06
CA ALA A 238 22.82 -26.02 -19.61
C ALA A 238 23.56 -24.68 -19.82
N HIS A 239 24.52 -24.37 -18.95
CA HIS A 239 25.26 -23.10 -18.99
C HIS A 239 26.39 -23.08 -20.03
N LYS A 240 27.13 -24.19 -20.21
CA LYS A 240 28.28 -24.31 -21.11
C LYS A 240 28.02 -23.73 -22.52
N PRO A 241 26.92 -24.07 -23.23
CA PRO A 241 26.67 -23.51 -24.57
C PRO A 241 26.39 -22.00 -24.59
N LYS A 242 26.05 -21.40 -23.45
CA LYS A 242 25.73 -19.96 -23.30
C LYS A 242 26.89 -19.15 -22.69
N CYS A 243 27.96 -19.83 -22.28
CA CYS A 243 29.11 -19.22 -21.63
C CYS A 243 30.03 -18.59 -22.69
N ASN A 244 30.02 -17.26 -22.80
CA ASN A 244 30.83 -16.51 -23.75
C ASN A 244 32.31 -16.38 -23.35
N PHE A 245 32.73 -16.96 -22.21
CA PHE A 245 34.15 -17.01 -21.85
C PHE A 245 34.97 -17.83 -22.86
N ASN A 246 34.38 -18.88 -23.43
CA ASN A 246 35.04 -19.73 -24.43
C ASN A 246 35.04 -19.15 -25.85
N GLN A 247 34.36 -18.02 -26.10
CA GLN A 247 34.34 -17.38 -27.42
C GLN A 247 35.50 -16.39 -27.63
N ALA A 248 36.21 -16.02 -26.56
CA ALA A 248 37.27 -15.01 -26.61
C ALA A 248 38.68 -15.57 -26.94
N VAL A 249 38.84 -16.88 -27.12
CA VAL A 249 40.17 -17.53 -27.28
C VAL A 249 40.40 -18.10 -28.69
N VAL A 250 39.51 -17.83 -29.66
CA VAL A 250 39.61 -18.39 -31.03
C VAL A 250 39.91 -17.33 -32.10
N ASN A 251 40.00 -16.04 -31.74
CA ASN A 251 40.35 -14.97 -32.68
C ASN A 251 41.56 -14.17 -32.18
N VAL A 252 42.74 -14.79 -32.23
CA VAL A 252 44.05 -14.10 -32.37
C VAL A 252 44.88 -14.93 -33.33
#